data_AF-A0A6H5H0Z9-F1
#
_entry.id   AF-A0A6H5H0Z9-F1
#
_cell.length_a   1.000
_cell.length_b   1.000
_cell.length_c   1.000
_cell.angle_alpha   90.00
_cell.angle_beta   90.00
_cell.angle_gamma   90.00
#
_symmetry.space_group_name_H-M   'P 1'
#
loop_
_entity.id
_entity.type
_entity.pdbx_description
1 polymer ?
#
loop_
_entity_poly.entity_id
_entity_poly.type
_entity_poly.pdbx_seq_one_letter_code
_entity_poly.pdbx_strand_id
1 'polypeptide(L)'
;MIYARGYRWDYDRWGKENRGWSFCDVEPYFLRSEGNRIPGLKGRGRDGPLTVDYPPYMTELRDQLIKAGQAKGLKNADCADYEYDCILRTQSTIRDGRRCSASTAYLQPVSASRENLHILT
;
A
#
# COMPACT_ATOMS: atom_id res chain seq x y z
N MET A 1 -6.88 -8.74 -1.19
CA MET A 1 -6.71 -7.29 -1.38
C MET A 1 -5.33 -6.89 -0.89
N ILE A 2 -4.29 -7.61 -1.31
CA ILE A 2 -2.93 -7.44 -0.78
C ILE A 2 -2.41 -6.08 -1.24
N TYR A 3 -1.89 -5.30 -0.30
CA TYR A 3 -1.18 -4.06 -0.60
C TYR A 3 0.32 -4.32 -0.59
N ALA A 4 0.97 -4.06 -1.72
CA ALA A 4 2.42 -4.13 -1.90
C ALA A 4 2.85 -2.98 -2.81
N ARG A 5 4.10 -2.54 -2.68
CA ARG A 5 4.72 -1.56 -3.58
C ARG A 5 5.77 -2.25 -4.43
N GLY A 6 5.99 -1.72 -5.63
CA GLY A 6 7.17 -2.06 -6.42
C GLY A 6 8.44 -1.59 -5.70
N TYR A 7 9.56 -2.18 -6.08
CA TYR A 7 10.85 -1.81 -5.54
C TYR A 7 11.36 -0.53 -6.21
N ARG A 8 12.22 0.23 -5.53
CA ARG A 8 12.84 1.46 -6.09
C ARG A 8 13.49 1.26 -7.47
N TRP A 9 14.27 0.19 -7.63
CA TRP A 9 14.94 -0.15 -8.90
C TRP A 9 13.98 -0.38 -10.08
N ASP A 10 12.72 -0.78 -9.84
CA ASP A 10 11.73 -0.98 -10.91
C ASP A 10 11.41 0.36 -11.57
N TYR A 11 11.19 1.38 -10.75
CA TYR A 11 10.90 2.75 -11.19
C TYR A 11 12.15 3.45 -11.72
N ASP A 12 13.29 3.30 -11.04
CA ASP A 12 14.56 3.89 -11.53
C ASP A 12 14.95 3.31 -12.90
N ARG A 13 14.65 2.02 -13.16
CA ARG A 13 14.79 1.43 -14.50
C ARG A 13 13.86 2.09 -15.51
N TRP A 14 12.59 2.31 -15.19
CA TRP A 14 11.66 3.01 -16.08
C TRP A 14 12.09 4.46 -16.34
N GLY A 15 12.59 5.14 -15.32
CA GLY A 15 13.06 6.52 -15.37
C GLY A 15 14.20 6.77 -16.36
N LYS A 16 14.99 5.74 -16.69
CA LYS A 16 16.07 5.83 -17.70
C LYS A 16 15.53 6.15 -19.09
N GLU A 17 14.34 5.65 -19.42
CA GLU A 17 13.71 5.79 -20.73
C GLU A 17 12.48 6.71 -20.68
N ASN A 18 11.92 6.95 -19.49
CA ASN A 18 10.69 7.70 -19.28
C ASN A 18 10.90 8.78 -18.20
N ARG A 19 11.17 10.01 -18.63
CA ARG A 19 11.36 11.14 -17.70
C ARG A 19 10.13 11.31 -16.80
N GLY A 20 10.37 11.47 -15.50
CA GLY A 20 9.29 11.63 -14.50
C GLY A 20 8.77 10.31 -13.92
N TRP A 21 9.40 9.17 -14.25
CA TRP A 21 9.03 7.85 -13.74
C TRP A 21 10.09 7.19 -12.85
N SER A 22 11.15 7.92 -12.49
CA SER A 22 12.10 7.42 -11.48
C SER A 22 11.42 7.29 -10.12
N PHE A 23 11.99 6.54 -9.19
CA PHE A 23 11.37 6.36 -7.87
C PHE A 23 11.16 7.69 -7.15
N CYS A 24 12.13 8.59 -7.23
CA CYS A 24 12.05 9.93 -6.65
C CYS A 24 10.92 10.77 -7.25
N ASP A 25 10.56 10.55 -8.52
CA ASP A 25 9.45 11.24 -9.16
C ASP A 25 8.07 10.70 -8.73
N VAL A 26 7.97 9.37 -8.52
CA VAL A 26 6.68 8.69 -8.25
C VAL A 26 6.37 8.52 -6.76
N GLU A 27 7.39 8.48 -5.89
CA GLU A 27 7.22 8.33 -4.43
C GLU A 27 6.23 9.34 -3.83
N PRO A 28 6.26 10.64 -4.18
CA PRO A 28 5.27 11.61 -3.69
C PRO A 28 3.82 11.21 -4.02
N TYR A 29 3.57 10.54 -5.14
CA TYR A 29 2.25 10.06 -5.52
C TYR A 29 1.84 8.80 -4.74
N PHE A 30 2.79 7.93 -4.39
CA PHE A 30 2.53 6.82 -3.48
C PHE A 30 2.16 7.31 -2.09
N LEU A 31 2.89 8.29 -1.56
CA LEU A 31 2.56 8.93 -0.29
C LEU A 31 1.22 9.68 -0.34
N ARG A 32 0.93 10.40 -1.43
CA ARG A 32 -0.34 11.13 -1.58
C ARG A 32 -1.56 10.21 -1.71
N SER A 33 -1.40 9.07 -2.36
CA SER A 33 -2.51 8.13 -2.57
C SER A 33 -2.83 7.29 -1.33
N GLU A 34 -1.81 7.00 -0.51
CA GLU A 34 -1.90 6.09 0.62
C GLU A 34 -2.45 6.76 1.89
N GLY A 35 -3.50 6.17 2.46
CA GLY A 35 -3.99 6.46 3.81
C GLY A 35 -3.69 5.28 4.74
N ASN A 36 -2.41 5.05 5.05
CA ASN A 36 -1.98 3.92 5.85
C ASN A 36 -2.31 4.14 7.33
N ARG A 37 -3.10 3.24 7.92
CA ARG A 37 -3.51 3.30 9.32
C ARG A 37 -2.60 2.51 10.26
N ILE A 38 -1.61 1.79 9.74
CA ILE A 38 -0.73 0.93 10.53
C ILE A 38 0.35 1.77 11.24
N PRO A 39 0.39 1.82 12.58
CA PRO A 39 1.31 2.66 13.32
C PRO A 39 2.77 2.19 13.16
N GLY A 40 3.72 3.12 13.26
CA GLY A 40 5.16 2.81 13.28
C GLY A 40 5.82 2.56 11.92
N LEU A 41 5.05 2.44 10.83
CA LEU A 41 5.62 2.34 9.47
C LEU A 41 6.19 3.68 9.00
N LYS A 42 7.42 3.65 8.48
CA LYS A 42 8.12 4.78 7.85
C LYS A 42 7.92 4.76 6.34
N GLY A 43 8.05 5.90 5.66
CA GLY A 43 7.89 5.98 4.20
C GLY A 43 6.45 5.71 3.71
N ARG A 44 5.46 5.87 4.59
CA ARG A 44 4.04 5.63 4.29
C ARG A 44 3.22 6.92 4.36
N GLY A 45 2.32 7.08 3.38
CA GLY A 45 1.30 8.11 3.36
C GLY A 45 0.23 7.83 4.41
N ARG A 46 -0.30 8.89 5.02
CA ARG A 46 -1.26 8.80 6.13
C ARG A 46 -2.61 9.40 5.79
N ASP A 47 -2.62 10.41 4.93
CA ASP A 47 -3.80 11.23 4.65
C ASP A 47 -4.42 10.94 3.28
N GLY A 48 -3.87 9.99 2.53
CA GLY A 48 -4.37 9.61 1.22
C GLY A 48 -5.72 8.90 1.29
N PRO A 49 -6.51 8.95 0.19
CA PRO A 49 -7.86 8.38 0.18
C PRO A 49 -7.87 6.85 0.15
N LEU A 50 -6.81 6.18 -0.32
CA LEU A 50 -6.76 4.73 -0.36
C LEU A 50 -6.34 4.17 1.01
N THR A 51 -7.30 3.71 1.79
CA THR A 51 -7.03 3.17 3.13
C THR A 51 -6.26 1.87 3.05
N VAL A 52 -5.13 1.80 3.74
CA VAL A 52 -4.31 0.60 3.91
C VAL A 52 -4.30 0.24 5.39
N ASP A 53 -4.67 -1.00 5.70
CA ASP A 53 -4.74 -1.51 7.06
C ASP A 53 -4.50 -3.03 7.09
N TYR A 54 -4.42 -3.61 8.27
CA TYR A 54 -4.49 -5.05 8.43
C TYR A 54 -5.93 -5.55 8.28
N PRO A 55 -6.15 -6.72 7.65
CA PRO A 55 -7.45 -7.39 7.69
C PRO A 55 -7.92 -7.59 9.14
N PRO A 56 -9.21 -7.39 9.44
CA PRO A 56 -9.73 -7.51 10.81
C PRO A 56 -9.72 -8.96 11.31
N TYR A 57 -9.95 -9.92 10.40
CA TYR A 57 -9.81 -11.34 10.69
C TYR A 57 -8.43 -11.83 10.28
N MET A 58 -7.79 -12.58 11.17
CA MET A 58 -6.48 -13.17 10.94
C MET A 58 -6.48 -14.59 11.50
N THR A 59 -6.02 -15.53 10.70
CA THR A 59 -5.87 -16.93 11.14
C THR A 59 -4.67 -17.09 12.07
N GLU A 60 -4.69 -18.12 12.91
CA GLU A 60 -3.55 -18.48 13.77
C GLU A 60 -2.29 -18.79 12.95
N LEU A 61 -2.47 -19.27 11.72
CA LEU A 61 -1.37 -19.54 10.78
C LEU A 61 -0.52 -18.30 10.48
N ARG A 62 -1.08 -17.08 10.55
CA ARG A 62 -0.33 -15.84 10.31
C ARG A 62 0.90 -15.76 11.21
N ASP A 63 0.71 -15.89 12.52
CA ASP A 63 1.81 -15.73 13.46
C ASP A 63 2.80 -16.90 13.38
N GLN A 64 2.33 -18.09 13.02
CA GLN A 64 3.19 -19.24 12.76
C GLN A 64 4.07 -19.02 11.53
N LEU A 65 3.52 -18.42 10.46
CA LEU A 65 4.28 -18.06 9.26
C LEU A 65 5.33 -16.99 9.56
N ILE A 66 4.98 -15.93 10.31
CA ILE A 66 5.96 -14.92 10.74
C ILE A 66 7.10 -15.56 11.54
N LYS A 67 6.76 -16.40 12.53
CA LYS A 67 7.75 -17.11 13.35
C LYS A 67 8.65 -18.03 12.52
N ALA A 68 8.08 -18.78 11.57
CA ALA A 68 8.84 -19.65 10.68
C ALA A 68 9.80 -18.85 9.79
N GLY A 69 9.37 -17.70 9.25
CA GLY A 69 10.23 -16.80 8.51
C GLY A 69 11.37 -16.27 9.37
N GLN A 70 11.09 -15.83 10.60
CA GLN A 70 12.11 -15.38 11.54
C GLN A 70 13.11 -16.50 11.90
N ALA A 71 12.65 -17.74 12.07
CA ALA A 71 13.51 -18.90 12.28
C ALA A 71 14.41 -19.22 11.07
N LYS A 72 14.04 -18.76 9.87
CA LYS A 72 14.86 -18.80 8.66
C LYS A 72 15.75 -17.57 8.46
N GLY A 73 15.77 -16.65 9.43
CA GLY A 73 16.58 -15.43 9.38
C GLY A 73 15.90 -14.22 8.73
N LEU A 74 14.62 -14.33 8.34
CA LEU A 74 13.88 -13.20 7.77
C LEU A 74 13.51 -12.20 8.86
N LYS A 75 13.71 -10.91 8.57
CA LYS A 75 13.27 -9.84 9.48
C LYS A 75 11.77 -9.62 9.34
N ASN A 76 11.06 -9.51 10.46
CA ASN A 76 9.67 -9.04 10.45
C ASN A 76 9.65 -7.52 10.29
N ALA A 77 9.45 -7.03 9.08
CA ALA A 77 9.56 -5.61 8.75
C ALA A 77 8.67 -5.24 7.57
N ASP A 78 8.49 -3.94 7.35
CA ASP A 78 7.82 -3.46 6.15
C ASP A 78 8.76 -3.56 4.95
N CYS A 79 8.44 -4.47 4.04
CA CYS A 79 9.34 -4.87 2.98
C CYS A 79 9.51 -3.85 1.85
N ALA A 80 8.85 -2.70 1.85
CA ALA A 80 8.79 -1.86 0.64
C ALA A 80 10.11 -1.29 0.13
N ASP A 81 11.16 -1.20 0.96
CA ASP A 81 12.49 -0.79 0.49
C ASP A 81 13.37 -1.98 0.10
N TYR A 82 12.94 -3.21 0.44
CA TYR A 82 13.51 -4.50 0.06
C TYR A 82 15.05 -4.60 0.03
N GLU A 83 15.74 -3.80 0.84
CA GLU A 83 17.20 -3.88 1.00
C GLU A 83 17.64 -5.22 1.62
N TYR A 84 16.68 -6.01 2.11
CA TYR A 84 16.88 -7.31 2.73
C TYR A 84 15.62 -8.16 2.57
N ASP A 85 15.81 -9.49 2.55
CA ASP A 85 14.71 -10.44 2.63
C ASP A 85 13.97 -10.28 3.97
N CYS A 86 12.66 -10.13 3.88
CA CYS A 86 11.81 -9.91 5.04
C CYS A 86 10.50 -10.68 4.92
N ILE A 87 9.86 -10.82 6.07
CA ILE A 87 8.53 -11.34 6.20
C ILE A 87 7.66 -10.26 6.84
N LEU A 88 6.40 -10.16 6.45
CA LEU A 88 5.51 -9.14 7.00
C LEU A 88 4.11 -9.67 7.20
N ARG A 89 3.38 -9.01 8.11
CA ARG A 89 1.93 -9.16 8.15
C ARG A 89 1.34 -8.52 6.90
N THR A 90 0.49 -9.27 6.20
CA THR A 90 -0.17 -8.81 4.99
C THR A 90 -0.96 -7.53 5.23
N GLN A 91 -0.55 -6.45 4.57
CA GLN A 91 -1.32 -5.21 4.49
C GLN A 91 -2.39 -5.35 3.41
N SER A 92 -3.50 -4.63 3.56
CA SER A 92 -4.60 -4.69 2.61
C SER A 92 -5.28 -3.36 2.36
N THR A 93 -5.79 -3.17 1.15
CA THR A 93 -6.65 -2.03 0.81
C THR A 93 -8.05 -2.22 1.37
N ILE A 94 -8.20 -1.94 2.67
CA ILE A 94 -9.41 -2.12 3.45
C ILE A 94 -9.72 -0.85 4.23
N ARG A 95 -11.01 -0.51 4.31
CA ARG A 95 -11.55 0.53 5.19
C ARG A 95 -12.70 -0.09 5.97
N ASP A 96 -12.58 -0.10 7.29
CA ASP A 96 -13.61 -0.57 8.23
C ASP A 96 -14.11 -1.99 7.89
N GLY A 97 -13.16 -2.90 7.63
CA GLY A 97 -13.42 -4.31 7.31
C GLY A 97 -13.93 -4.58 5.89
N ARG A 98 -14.11 -3.55 5.05
CA ARG A 98 -14.57 -3.67 3.66
C ARG A 98 -13.47 -3.29 2.68
N ARG A 99 -13.53 -3.82 1.47
CA ARG A 99 -12.61 -3.44 0.38
C ARG A 99 -12.64 -1.92 0.17
N CYS A 100 -11.48 -1.28 0.23
CA CYS A 100 -11.30 0.09 -0.22
C CYS A 100 -10.86 0.07 -1.68
N SER A 101 -11.83 0.11 -2.60
CA SER A 101 -11.55 0.17 -4.05
C SER A 101 -11.10 1.57 -4.49
N ALA A 102 -10.57 1.71 -5.71
CA ALA A 102 -10.28 3.03 -6.28
C ALA A 102 -11.55 3.91 -6.38
N SER A 103 -12.70 3.33 -6.74
CA SER A 103 -13.98 4.04 -6.76
C SER A 103 -14.41 4.51 -5.37
N THR A 104 -14.29 3.63 -4.36
CA THR A 104 -14.59 3.94 -2.95
C THR A 104 -13.65 5.00 -2.36
N ALA A 105 -12.39 5.01 -2.81
CA ALA A 105 -11.39 5.97 -2.36
C ALA A 105 -11.57 7.34 -3.03
N TYR A 106 -11.76 7.38 -4.35
CA TYR A 106 -11.65 8.63 -5.13
C TYR A 106 -12.96 9.15 -5.70
N LEU A 107 -13.91 8.29 -6.07
CA LEU A 107 -15.15 8.70 -6.74
C LEU A 107 -16.29 8.90 -5.76
N GLN A 108 -16.57 7.90 -4.92
CA GLN A 108 -17.70 7.94 -3.97
C GLN A 108 -17.69 9.17 -3.04
N PRO A 109 -16.55 9.65 -2.51
CA PRO A 109 -16.56 10.81 -1.61
C PRO A 109 -16.96 12.13 -2.28
N VAL A 110 -16.86 12.21 -3.61
CA VAL A 110 -17.06 13.45 -4.37
C VAL A 110 -18.18 13.36 -5.40
N SER A 111 -18.78 12.18 -5.60
CA SER A 111 -19.79 11.95 -6.62
C SER A 111 -21.07 12.78 -6.45
N ALA A 112 -21.38 13.19 -5.22
CA ALA A 112 -22.55 14.02 -4.92
C ALA A 112 -22.23 15.54 -4.90
N SER A 113 -20.95 15.92 -4.79
CA SER A 113 -20.55 17.33 -4.58
C SER A 113 -19.89 17.97 -5.79
N ARG A 114 -19.38 17.18 -6.75
CA ARG A 114 -18.73 17.70 -7.95
C ARG A 114 -19.66 17.59 -9.15
N GLU A 115 -20.24 18.72 -9.54
CA GLU A 115 -21.14 18.82 -10.70
C GLU A 115 -20.46 18.44 -12.02
N ASN A 116 -19.13 18.56 -12.10
CA ASN A 116 -18.35 18.20 -13.27
C ASN A 116 -17.93 16.71 -13.33
N LEU A 117 -18.44 15.85 -12.43
CA LEU A 117 -18.18 14.42 -12.42
C LEU A 117 -19.44 13.63 -12.84
N HIS A 118 -19.36 12.96 -13.98
CA HIS A 118 -20.42 12.07 -14.48
C HIS A 118 -19.96 10.61 -14.38
N ILE A 119 -20.77 9.76 -13.73
CA ILE A 119 -20.51 8.33 -13.58
C ILE A 119 -21.59 7.57 -14.35
N LEU A 120 -21.17 6.82 -15.37
CA LEU A 120 -22.03 5.92 -16.16
C LEU A 120 -21.62 4.49 -15.85
N THR A 121 -22.59 3.63 -15.54
CA THR A 121 -22.38 2.21 -15.16
C THR A 121 -23.13 1.28 -16.07
#